data_AF-A0A0C9R5Y6-F1
#
_entry.id   AF-A0A0C9R5Y6-F1
#
_cell.length_a   1.000
_cell.length_b   1.000
_cell.length_c   1.000
_cell.angle_alpha   90.00
_cell.angle_beta   90.00
_cell.angle_gamma   90.00
#
_symmetry.space_group_name_H-M   'P 1'
#
loop_
_entity.id
_entity.type
_entity.pdbx_description
1 polymer ?
#
loop_
_entity_poly.entity_id
_entity_poly.type
_entity_poly.pdbx_seq_one_letter_code
_entity_poly.pdbx_strand_id
1 'polypeptide(L)'
;KNEIDELLKEKRKNRDKSNVSRNKGKENPGKPLDPEVAKKLIKQAIKEDKEEKSHQNHDLEEYKHDIVRFGEIVHAPPIITALPRRAEKFETVPRPGKKANLLLKTLLPNTKCDQGQLESKCKSVSSKVEKVSLSGKRKKLPVATRKMIEDEQSKFIEIYRNMKKKQVLAS
;
A
#
# COMPACT_ATOMS: atom_id res chain seq x y z
N LYS A 1 20.46 16.77 40.02
CA LYS A 1 21.61 15.84 39.99
C LYS A 1 21.03 14.44 40.08
N ASN A 2 21.34 13.55 39.13
CA ASN A 2 20.63 12.28 38.97
C ASN A 2 21.25 11.20 39.86
N GLU A 3 20.47 10.72 40.83
CA GLU A 3 20.82 9.71 41.83
C GLU A 3 21.30 8.39 41.20
N ILE A 4 20.80 8.08 40.00
CA ILE A 4 21.14 6.88 39.22
C ILE A 4 22.60 6.91 38.73
N ASP A 5 23.10 8.08 38.33
CA ASP A 5 24.49 8.22 37.87
C ASP A 5 25.48 8.07 39.03
N GLU A 6 25.08 8.45 40.23
CA GLU A 6 25.90 8.32 41.44
C GLU A 6 26.03 6.85 41.86
N LEU A 7 24.92 6.10 41.83
CA LEU A 7 24.89 4.64 42.04
C LEU A 7 25.68 3.87 40.98
N LEU A 8 25.62 4.29 39.70
CA LEU A 8 26.40 3.65 38.64
C LEU A 8 27.91 3.88 38.83
N LYS A 9 28.28 5.05 39.35
CA LYS A 9 29.67 5.45 39.60
C LYS A 9 30.26 4.71 40.80
N GLU A 10 29.49 4.48 41.86
CA GLU A 10 29.89 3.62 42.99
C GLU A 10 30.09 2.16 42.57
N LYS A 11 29.16 1.62 41.77
CA LYS A 11 29.24 0.21 41.33
C LYS A 11 30.46 -0.06 40.45
N ARG A 12 30.89 0.91 39.63
CA ARG A 12 32.13 0.81 38.83
C ARG A 12 33.37 0.85 39.71
N LYS A 13 33.44 1.78 40.68
CA LYS A 13 34.57 1.88 41.64
C LYS A 13 34.75 0.64 42.51
N ASN A 14 33.68 -0.05 42.86
CA ASN A 14 33.73 -1.29 43.64
C ASN A 14 34.17 -2.51 42.81
N ARG A 15 34.07 -2.44 41.48
CA ARG A 15 34.45 -3.53 40.57
C ARG A 15 35.94 -3.54 40.24
N ASP A 16 36.57 -2.36 40.23
CA ASP A 16 38.00 -2.22 39.94
C ASP A 16 38.91 -2.58 41.14
N LYS A 17 38.35 -2.66 42.36
CA LYS A 17 39.07 -3.09 43.57
C LYS A 17 39.12 -4.60 43.76
N SER A 18 38.32 -5.37 43.01
CA SER A 18 38.28 -6.84 43.09
C SER A 18 38.97 -7.47 41.89
N ASN A 19 40.27 -7.22 41.74
CA ASN A 19 41.11 -7.99 40.82
C ASN A 19 41.69 -9.21 41.56
N VAL A 20 40.97 -10.33 41.52
CA VAL A 20 41.57 -11.66 41.74
C VAL A 20 41.19 -12.58 40.59
N SER A 21 42.22 -12.83 39.77
CA SER A 21 42.44 -13.93 38.82
C SER A 21 41.41 -14.20 37.72
N ARG A 22 41.87 -13.93 36.50
CA ARG A 22 41.50 -14.66 35.28
C ARG A 22 41.72 -16.15 35.53
N ASN A 23 40.71 -17.00 35.33
CA ASN A 23 40.89 -18.38 34.87
C ASN A 23 39.59 -18.99 34.32
N LYS A 24 39.80 -19.83 33.30
CA LYS A 24 38.87 -20.66 32.51
C LYS A 24 37.73 -21.31 33.30
N GLY A 25 36.59 -21.46 32.64
CA GLY A 25 35.72 -22.62 32.84
C GLY A 25 34.24 -22.35 32.65
N LYS A 26 33.65 -23.01 31.65
CA LYS A 26 32.25 -23.46 31.53
C LYS A 26 31.17 -22.57 32.17
N GLU A 27 30.32 -21.98 31.33
CA GLU A 27 29.03 -21.42 31.73
C GLU A 27 28.23 -22.49 32.49
N ASN A 28 28.29 -22.43 33.82
CA ASN A 28 27.31 -23.08 34.67
C ASN A 28 26.00 -22.30 34.48
N PRO A 29 24.85 -22.97 34.26
CA PRO A 29 23.58 -22.27 34.39
C PRO A 29 23.54 -21.69 35.80
N GLY A 30 23.47 -20.35 35.87
CA GLY A 30 23.52 -19.62 37.13
C GLY A 30 22.53 -20.20 38.13
N LYS A 31 22.91 -20.19 39.41
CA LYS A 31 22.04 -20.57 40.53
C LYS A 31 20.65 -19.95 40.32
N PRO A 32 19.55 -20.70 40.50
CA PRO A 32 18.22 -20.15 40.34
C PRO A 32 18.09 -18.92 41.25
N LEU A 33 17.62 -17.80 40.67
CA LEU A 33 17.29 -16.63 41.47
C LEU A 33 16.32 -17.04 42.57
N ASP A 34 16.46 -16.40 43.74
CA ASP A 34 15.50 -16.55 44.81
C ASP A 34 14.07 -16.33 44.27
N PRO A 35 13.14 -17.28 44.45
CA PRO A 35 11.79 -17.22 43.90
C PRO A 35 11.04 -15.93 44.26
N GLU A 36 11.36 -15.28 45.38
CA GLU A 36 10.75 -14.00 45.74
C GLU A 36 11.24 -12.85 44.84
N VAL A 37 12.52 -12.82 44.52
CA VAL A 37 13.13 -11.79 43.67
C VAL A 37 12.65 -11.97 42.24
N ALA A 38 12.56 -13.21 41.74
CA ALA A 38 12.01 -13.49 40.43
C ALA A 38 10.56 -13.00 40.28
N LYS A 39 9.71 -13.24 41.30
CA LYS A 39 8.32 -12.74 41.32
C LYS A 39 8.25 -11.22 41.31
N LYS A 40 9.14 -10.52 42.03
CA LYS A 40 9.20 -9.06 42.05
C LYS A 40 9.59 -8.49 40.69
N LEU A 41 10.60 -9.09 40.04
CA LEU A 41 11.04 -8.68 38.70
C LEU A 41 9.94 -8.89 37.64
N ILE A 42 9.25 -10.03 37.68
CA ILE A 42 8.13 -10.29 36.76
C ILE A 42 6.99 -9.29 36.99
N LYS A 43 6.64 -8.99 38.25
CA LYS A 43 5.61 -7.99 38.57
C LYS A 43 5.99 -6.59 38.09
N GLN A 44 7.25 -6.21 38.23
CA GLN A 44 7.75 -4.93 37.77
C GLN A 44 7.68 -4.83 36.23
N ALA A 45 8.16 -5.85 35.52
CA ALA A 45 8.10 -5.91 34.07
C ALA A 45 6.65 -5.81 33.55
N ILE A 46 5.70 -6.52 34.17
CA ILE A 46 4.27 -6.43 33.81
C ILE A 46 3.69 -5.03 34.07
N LYS A 47 4.16 -4.33 35.12
CA LYS A 47 3.67 -2.99 35.45
C LYS A 47 4.17 -1.95 34.45
N GLU A 48 5.45 -2.02 34.10
CA GLU A 48 6.07 -1.17 33.07
C GLU A 48 5.39 -1.38 31.71
N ASP A 49 5.16 -2.63 31.31
CA ASP A 49 4.45 -2.98 30.06
C ASP A 49 3.01 -2.42 29.99
N LYS A 50 2.34 -2.32 31.14
CA LYS A 50 0.98 -1.76 31.23
C LYS A 50 0.98 -0.24 31.18
N GLU A 51 1.94 0.39 31.85
CA GLU A 51 2.11 1.85 31.85
C GLU A 51 2.47 2.35 30.43
N GLU A 52 3.40 1.69 29.75
CA GLU A 52 3.77 2.02 28.36
C GLU A 52 2.58 1.89 27.40
N LYS A 53 1.78 0.81 27.53
CA LYS A 53 0.56 0.64 26.73
C LYS A 53 -0.49 1.72 27.06
N SER A 54 -0.64 2.11 28.33
CA SER A 54 -1.60 3.17 28.70
C SER A 54 -1.23 4.52 28.09
N HIS A 55 0.07 4.86 28.05
CA HIS A 55 0.55 6.11 27.46
C HIS A 55 0.50 6.11 25.93
N GLN A 56 0.74 4.97 25.27
CA GLN A 56 0.63 4.85 23.81
C GLN A 56 -0.82 4.91 23.30
N ASN A 57 -1.80 4.48 24.11
CA ASN A 57 -3.22 4.52 23.71
C ASN A 57 -3.81 5.94 23.70
N HIS A 58 -3.25 6.90 24.44
CA HIS A 58 -3.74 8.29 24.47
C HIS A 58 -3.50 9.07 23.17
N ASP A 59 -2.56 8.63 22.34
CA ASP A 59 -2.27 9.20 21.02
C ASP A 59 -2.98 8.44 19.88
N LEU A 60 -3.58 7.28 20.17
CA LEU A 60 -4.33 6.46 19.22
C LEU A 60 -5.86 6.53 19.42
N GLU A 61 -6.35 7.27 20.41
CA GLU A 61 -7.77 7.62 20.49
C GLU A 61 -8.12 8.51 19.29
N GLU A 62 -8.69 7.88 18.29
CA GLU A 62 -8.93 8.34 16.91
C GLU A 62 -9.83 9.60 16.82
N TYR A 63 -10.33 10.13 17.94
CA TYR A 63 -11.15 11.35 17.98
C TYR A 63 -11.20 11.99 19.37
N LYS A 64 -10.58 13.17 19.55
CA LYS A 64 -10.74 14.03 20.74
C LYS A 64 -11.78 15.12 20.45
N HIS A 65 -12.78 15.26 21.30
CA HIS A 65 -13.82 16.29 21.18
C HIS A 65 -13.54 17.44 22.14
N ASP A 66 -13.54 18.67 21.62
CA ASP A 66 -13.54 19.86 22.46
C ASP A 66 -14.97 20.16 22.94
N ILE A 67 -15.14 20.31 24.25
CA ILE A 67 -16.41 20.70 24.87
C ILE A 67 -16.36 22.20 25.17
N VAL A 68 -17.22 22.97 24.50
CA VAL A 68 -17.30 24.43 24.64
C VAL A 68 -18.66 24.81 25.23
N ARG A 69 -18.68 25.74 26.20
CA ARG A 69 -19.93 26.17 26.85
C ARG A 69 -20.66 27.21 26.00
N PHE A 70 -21.98 27.31 26.20
CA PHE A 70 -22.79 28.32 25.53
C PHE A 70 -22.34 29.74 25.93
N GLY A 71 -22.03 30.57 24.93
CA GLY A 71 -21.53 31.94 25.12
C GLY A 71 -20.00 32.09 25.07
N GLU A 72 -19.24 30.99 25.05
CA GLU A 72 -17.79 31.03 24.80
C GLU A 72 -17.51 31.08 23.29
N ILE A 73 -16.56 31.92 22.87
CA ILE A 73 -16.15 32.03 21.47
C ILE A 73 -14.88 31.22 21.27
N VAL A 74 -14.91 30.29 20.31
CA VAL A 74 -13.75 29.48 19.94
C VAL A 74 -12.71 30.35 19.23
N HIS A 75 -11.43 30.13 19.55
CA HIS A 75 -10.32 30.93 19.02
C HIS A 75 -10.22 30.91 17.48
N ALA A 76 -10.42 29.74 16.87
CA ALA A 76 -10.39 29.55 15.42
C ALA A 76 -11.25 28.33 15.03
N PRO A 77 -11.77 28.27 13.79
CA PRO A 77 -12.44 27.08 13.29
C PRO A 77 -11.46 25.89 13.23
N PRO A 78 -11.96 24.64 13.32
CA PRO A 78 -11.12 23.46 13.22
C PRO A 78 -10.47 23.36 11.85
N ILE A 79 -9.18 22.99 11.82
CA ILE A 79 -8.41 22.83 10.58
C ILE A 79 -8.43 21.35 10.18
N ILE A 80 -9.03 21.04 9.02
CA ILE A 80 -9.03 19.70 8.45
C ILE A 80 -7.77 19.55 7.59
N THR A 81 -6.75 18.89 8.13
CA THR A 81 -5.49 18.61 7.40
C THR A 81 -5.57 17.34 6.54
N ALA A 82 -6.58 16.51 6.77
CA ALA A 82 -6.76 15.25 6.05
C ALA A 82 -7.34 15.48 4.65
N LEU A 83 -6.64 14.96 3.63
CA LEU A 83 -7.17 14.87 2.27
C LEU A 83 -8.30 13.84 2.21
N PRO A 84 -9.41 14.11 1.52
CA PRO A 84 -10.48 13.14 1.40
C PRO A 84 -9.97 11.90 0.67
N ARG A 85 -10.52 10.73 1.01
CA ARG A 85 -10.07 9.42 0.49
C ARG A 85 -10.00 9.34 -1.04
N ARG A 86 -10.78 10.15 -1.75
CA ARG A 86 -10.86 10.21 -3.22
C ARG A 86 -10.29 11.50 -3.83
N ALA A 87 -9.51 12.29 -3.10
CA ALA A 87 -8.82 13.43 -3.69
C ALA A 87 -7.72 12.96 -4.66
N GLU A 88 -7.72 13.54 -5.86
CA GLU A 88 -6.60 13.41 -6.79
C GLU A 88 -5.38 14.13 -6.21
N LYS A 89 -4.27 13.39 -6.07
CA LYS A 89 -3.00 13.96 -5.62
C LYS A 89 -2.30 14.58 -6.81
N PHE A 90 -2.36 15.89 -6.94
CA PHE A 90 -1.56 16.62 -7.91
C PHE A 90 -0.10 16.61 -7.46
N GLU A 91 0.74 15.90 -8.20
CA GLU A 91 2.18 15.79 -7.91
C GLU A 91 2.87 17.09 -8.34
N THR A 92 3.45 17.83 -7.38
CA THR A 92 4.05 19.16 -7.61
C THR A 92 5.29 19.11 -8.51
N VAL A 93 5.98 17.96 -8.57
CA VAL A 93 7.17 17.77 -9.42
C VAL A 93 6.97 16.54 -10.31
N PRO A 94 7.16 16.66 -11.63
CA PRO A 94 6.97 15.55 -12.56
C PRO A 94 8.03 14.48 -12.30
N ARG A 95 7.62 13.34 -11.73
CA ARG A 95 8.50 12.19 -11.58
C ARG A 95 8.61 11.43 -12.90
N PRO A 96 9.83 11.00 -13.29
CA PRO A 96 10.01 10.15 -14.46
C PRO A 96 9.21 8.83 -14.29
N GLY A 97 8.57 8.38 -15.38
CA GLY A 97 7.80 7.13 -15.41
C GLY A 97 6.30 7.26 -15.06
N LYS A 98 5.80 8.46 -14.71
CA LYS A 98 4.37 8.68 -14.46
C LYS A 98 3.60 8.94 -15.76
N LYS A 99 2.47 8.25 -15.93
CA LYS A 99 1.60 8.35 -17.11
C LYS A 99 0.88 9.69 -17.26
N ALA A 100 0.88 10.52 -16.21
CA ALA A 100 0.26 11.84 -16.24
C ALA A 100 0.91 12.79 -17.25
N ASN A 101 2.23 12.66 -17.47
CA ASN A 101 3.02 13.54 -18.33
C ASN A 101 3.28 12.94 -19.73
N LEU A 102 2.50 11.95 -20.15
CA LEU A 102 2.63 11.36 -21.48
C LEU A 102 2.00 12.28 -22.53
N LEU A 103 2.73 12.56 -23.60
CA LEU A 103 2.25 13.37 -24.74
C LEU A 103 0.94 12.82 -25.34
N LEU A 104 0.79 11.50 -25.42
CA LEU A 104 -0.43 10.88 -25.95
C LEU A 104 -1.68 11.26 -25.12
N LYS A 105 -1.52 11.55 -23.82
CA LYS A 105 -2.62 11.96 -22.95
C LYS A 105 -3.14 13.36 -23.28
N THR A 106 -2.30 14.26 -23.81
CA THR A 106 -2.72 15.63 -24.18
C THR A 106 -3.41 15.69 -25.53
N LEU A 107 -3.14 14.72 -26.41
CA LEU A 107 -3.71 14.63 -27.75
C LEU A 107 -5.07 13.93 -27.78
N LEU A 108 -5.35 13.07 -26.80
CA LEU A 108 -6.65 12.41 -26.66
C LEU A 108 -7.62 13.36 -25.95
N PRO A 109 -8.81 13.64 -26.51
CA PRO A 109 -9.82 14.39 -25.80
C PRO A 109 -10.16 13.63 -24.51
N ASN A 110 -10.23 14.34 -23.38
CA ASN A 110 -10.49 13.80 -22.06
C ASN A 110 -11.87 13.09 -22.01
N THR A 111 -11.95 11.89 -22.57
CA THR A 111 -13.02 10.94 -22.27
C THR A 111 -12.81 10.59 -20.81
N LYS A 112 -13.69 11.08 -19.94
CA LYS A 112 -13.69 10.79 -18.51
C LYS A 112 -13.68 9.28 -18.30
N CYS A 113 -12.50 8.70 -18.21
CA CYS A 113 -12.28 7.43 -17.56
C CYS A 113 -11.74 7.83 -16.20
N ASP A 114 -12.67 8.05 -15.27
CA ASP A 114 -12.39 8.38 -13.89
C ASP A 114 -11.23 7.52 -13.39
N GLN A 115 -10.19 8.16 -12.87
CA GLN A 115 -9.09 7.51 -12.14
C GLN A 115 -9.55 6.95 -10.78
N GLY A 116 -10.78 6.43 -10.73
CA GLY A 116 -11.48 6.03 -9.53
C GLY A 116 -12.11 4.65 -9.61
N GLN A 117 -11.62 3.70 -10.44
CA GLN A 117 -12.01 2.28 -10.30
C GLN A 117 -11.22 1.24 -11.12
N LEU A 118 -9.96 1.48 -11.47
CA LEU A 118 -9.16 0.48 -12.23
C LEU A 118 -7.83 0.06 -11.58
N GLU A 119 -7.71 0.27 -10.27
CA GLU A 119 -6.66 -0.38 -9.49
C GLU A 119 -7.29 -1.41 -8.55
N SER A 120 -6.82 -2.65 -8.63
CA SER A 120 -7.16 -3.83 -7.81
C SER A 120 -8.42 -4.64 -8.17
N LYS A 121 -8.36 -5.33 -9.33
CA LYS A 121 -8.69 -6.77 -9.44
C LYS A 121 -8.26 -7.40 -10.78
N CYS A 122 -7.12 -6.97 -11.34
CA CYS A 122 -6.39 -7.88 -12.22
C CYS A 122 -5.69 -8.88 -11.32
N LYS A 123 -6.39 -9.96 -10.95
CA LYS A 123 -5.71 -11.21 -10.62
C LYS A 123 -4.72 -11.43 -11.75
N SER A 124 -3.45 -11.63 -11.41
CA SER A 124 -2.43 -12.10 -12.36
C SER A 124 -2.83 -13.49 -12.83
N VAL A 125 -3.81 -13.56 -13.71
CA VAL A 125 -4.05 -14.75 -14.51
C VAL A 125 -2.95 -14.68 -15.54
N SER A 126 -1.97 -15.57 -15.39
CA SER A 126 -1.11 -16.00 -16.47
C SER A 126 -2.02 -16.50 -17.60
N SER A 127 -2.58 -15.58 -18.39
CA SER A 127 -3.30 -15.92 -19.60
C SER A 127 -2.24 -16.22 -20.63
N LYS A 128 -1.95 -17.50 -20.82
CA LYS A 128 -1.41 -17.98 -22.10
C LYS A 128 -2.14 -17.18 -23.18
N VAL A 129 -1.39 -16.50 -24.03
CA VAL A 129 -1.91 -15.93 -25.28
C VAL A 129 -2.33 -17.13 -26.11
N GLU A 130 -3.55 -17.62 -25.88
CA GLU A 130 -4.12 -18.68 -26.68
C GLU A 130 -4.35 -18.10 -28.06
N LYS A 131 -3.60 -18.63 -29.03
CA LYS A 131 -3.75 -18.29 -30.43
C LYS A 131 -5.19 -18.62 -30.80
N VAL A 132 -6.01 -17.59 -31.00
CA VAL A 132 -7.42 -17.74 -31.40
C VAL A 132 -7.43 -18.46 -32.73
N SER A 133 -7.89 -19.72 -32.74
CA SER A 133 -8.00 -20.50 -33.95
C SER A 133 -9.12 -19.91 -34.81
N LEU A 134 -8.76 -19.40 -35.99
CA LEU A 134 -9.72 -18.84 -36.97
C LEU A 134 -10.50 -19.93 -37.73
N SER A 135 -10.27 -21.20 -37.38
CA SER A 135 -10.94 -22.35 -37.97
C SER A 135 -12.23 -22.69 -37.22
N GLY A 136 -13.27 -23.09 -37.96
CA GLY A 136 -14.54 -23.54 -37.40
C GLY A 136 -15.69 -22.53 -37.48
N LYS A 137 -16.71 -22.72 -36.64
CA LYS A 137 -17.96 -21.94 -36.71
C LYS A 137 -17.74 -20.54 -36.12
N ARG A 138 -18.07 -19.51 -36.89
CA ARG A 138 -17.91 -18.09 -36.49
C ARG A 138 -18.62 -17.71 -35.19
N LYS A 139 -19.75 -18.35 -34.86
CA LYS A 139 -20.46 -18.15 -33.58
C LYS A 139 -19.67 -18.57 -32.33
N LYS A 140 -18.55 -19.27 -32.51
CA LYS A 140 -17.62 -19.68 -31.44
C LYS A 140 -16.47 -18.70 -31.24
N LEU A 141 -16.30 -17.72 -32.14
CA LEU A 141 -15.27 -16.69 -32.01
C LEU A 141 -15.72 -15.57 -31.07
N PRO A 142 -14.77 -14.86 -30.43
CA PRO A 142 -15.07 -13.64 -29.71
C PRO A 142 -15.79 -12.62 -30.60
N VAL A 143 -16.69 -11.83 -30.00
CA VAL A 143 -17.54 -10.87 -30.71
C VAL A 143 -16.73 -9.90 -31.57
N ALA A 144 -15.61 -9.39 -31.06
CA ALA A 144 -14.72 -8.50 -31.80
C ALA A 144 -14.14 -9.15 -33.06
N THR A 145 -13.62 -10.37 -32.94
CA THR A 145 -13.05 -11.13 -34.07
C THR A 145 -14.14 -11.51 -35.08
N ARG A 146 -15.33 -11.89 -34.61
CA ARG A 146 -16.47 -12.19 -35.47
C ARG A 146 -16.86 -11.00 -36.34
N LYS A 147 -16.98 -9.81 -35.73
CA LYS A 147 -17.34 -8.58 -36.44
C LYS A 147 -16.31 -8.23 -37.52
N MET A 148 -15.02 -8.30 -37.18
CA MET A 148 -13.92 -8.03 -38.13
C MET A 148 -14.01 -8.90 -39.39
N ILE A 149 -14.27 -10.21 -39.23
CA ILE A 149 -14.41 -11.15 -40.35
C ILE A 149 -15.68 -10.87 -41.19
N GLU A 150 -16.79 -10.52 -40.54
CA GLU A 150 -18.06 -10.20 -41.21
C GLU A 150 -17.96 -8.90 -42.04
N ASP A 151 -17.24 -7.90 -41.52
CA ASP A 151 -16.97 -6.63 -42.21
C ASP A 151 -16.09 -6.87 -43.46
N GLU A 152 -15.01 -7.65 -43.31
CA GLU A 152 -14.13 -8.02 -44.44
C GLU A 152 -14.88 -8.80 -45.52
N GLN A 153 -15.68 -9.79 -45.14
CA GLN A 153 -16.49 -10.56 -46.10
C GLN A 153 -17.45 -9.66 -46.88
N SER A 154 -18.16 -8.76 -46.19
CA SER A 154 -19.10 -7.84 -46.81
C SER A 154 -18.39 -6.96 -47.84
N LYS A 155 -17.21 -6.44 -47.50
CA LYS A 155 -16.37 -5.65 -48.41
C LYS A 155 -15.96 -6.43 -49.66
N PHE A 156 -15.54 -7.69 -49.52
CA PHE A 156 -15.18 -8.53 -50.68
C PHE A 156 -16.37 -8.84 -51.57
N ILE A 157 -17.55 -9.10 -50.99
CA ILE A 157 -18.79 -9.33 -51.75
C ILE A 157 -19.15 -8.09 -52.57
N GLU A 158 -19.05 -6.89 -51.98
CA GLU A 158 -19.31 -5.63 -52.69
C GLU A 158 -18.34 -5.44 -53.86
N ILE A 159 -17.04 -5.65 -53.63
CA ILE A 159 -16.01 -5.55 -54.67
C ILE A 159 -16.32 -6.53 -55.81
N TYR A 160 -16.61 -7.79 -55.49
CA TYR A 160 -16.94 -8.81 -56.50
C TYR A 160 -18.20 -8.46 -57.28
N ARG A 161 -19.27 -8.01 -56.59
CA ARG A 161 -20.51 -7.56 -57.24
C ARG A 161 -20.24 -6.40 -58.19
N ASN A 162 -19.43 -5.44 -57.78
CA ASN A 162 -19.06 -4.29 -58.61
C ASN A 162 -18.22 -4.72 -59.82
N MET A 163 -17.26 -5.62 -59.65
CA MET A 163 -16.46 -6.18 -60.73
C MET A 163 -17.34 -6.92 -61.74
N LYS A 164 -18.28 -7.76 -61.27
CA LYS A 164 -19.17 -8.51 -62.16
C LYS A 164 -20.13 -7.59 -62.92
N LYS A 165 -20.68 -6.56 -62.26
CA LYS A 165 -21.47 -5.51 -62.92
C LYS A 165 -20.69 -4.82 -64.03
N LYS A 166 -19.43 -4.45 -63.77
CA LYS A 166 -18.54 -3.83 -64.77
C LYS A 166 -18.25 -4.77 -65.96
N GLN A 167 -18.02 -6.06 -65.72
CA GLN A 167 -17.82 -7.03 -66.80
C GLN A 167 -19.05 -7.20 -67.69
N VAL A 168 -20.26 -7.20 -67.10
CA VAL A 168 -21.51 -7.27 -67.86
C VAL A 168 -21.78 -5.99 -68.66
N LEU A 169 -21.39 -4.82 -68.14
CA LEU A 169 -21.51 -3.54 -68.86
C LEU A 169 -20.48 -3.37 -69.99
N ALA A 170 -19.38 -4.12 -69.94
CA ALA A 170 -18.31 -4.08 -70.94
C ALA A 170 -18.44 -5.17 -72.02
N SER A 171 -19.43 -6.08 -71.88
CA SER A 171 -19.80 -7.08 -72.89
C SER A 171 -21.04 -6.59 -73.64
#